data_AF-A0A4U1MLK5-F1
#
_entry.id   AF-A0A4U1MLK5-F1
#
_cell.length_a   1.000
_cell.length_b   1.000
_cell.length_c   1.000
_cell.angle_alpha   90.00
_cell.angle_beta   90.00
_cell.angle_gamma   90.00
#
_symmetry.space_group_name_H-M   'P 1'
#
loop_
_entity.id
_entity.type
_entity.pdbx_description
1 polymer ?
#
loop_
_entity_poly.entity_id
_entity_poly.type
_entity_poly.pdbx_seq_one_letter_code
_entity_poly.pdbx_strand_id
1 'polypeptide(L)'
;MTIINPSNIGETPFQKLLGHNPKVMEAWSSLGNVLEVDDLLSSDLKEQVRRALAQSNGCEYCKAKGKPDPNVFDEKISVAVGFAEVFIKQKGNISQSILDVVKHSFSEAEMSELFAFICFTTAQQYFGSLMKLEAVEER
;
A
#
# COMPACT_ATOMS: atom_id res chain seq x y z
N MET A 1 15.48 7.99 -13.73
CA MET A 1 16.60 8.34 -12.80
C MET A 1 16.01 8.81 -11.48
N THR A 2 16.42 8.18 -10.37
CA THR A 2 15.89 8.50 -9.03
C THR A 2 16.40 9.83 -8.50
N ILE A 3 15.67 10.46 -7.56
CA ILE A 3 16.08 11.77 -6.98
C ILE A 3 17.36 11.66 -6.16
N ILE A 4 17.48 10.57 -5.39
CA ILE A 4 18.69 10.24 -4.63
C ILE A 4 19.35 9.03 -5.27
N ASN A 5 20.68 8.97 -5.22
CA ASN A 5 21.40 7.78 -5.61
C ASN A 5 21.08 6.65 -4.62
N PRO A 6 20.87 5.41 -5.10
CA PRO A 6 20.69 4.26 -4.21
C PRO A 6 21.90 4.10 -3.29
N SER A 7 21.66 3.78 -2.01
CA SER A 7 22.73 3.40 -1.09
C SER A 7 23.21 1.96 -1.34
N ASN A 8 24.31 1.59 -0.67
CA ASN A 8 24.81 0.21 -0.67
C ASN A 8 24.09 -0.69 0.36
N ILE A 9 23.09 -0.18 1.08
CA ILE A 9 22.37 -0.87 2.15
C ILE A 9 20.93 -1.11 1.71
N GLY A 10 20.44 -2.35 1.87
CA GLY A 10 19.10 -2.77 1.44
C GLY A 10 19.12 -3.70 0.23
N GLU A 11 18.12 -4.58 0.16
CA GLU A 11 18.05 -5.66 -0.83
C GLU A 11 17.28 -5.21 -2.08
N THR A 12 16.15 -4.53 -1.89
CA THR A 12 15.30 -4.03 -2.99
C THR A 12 15.72 -2.62 -3.44
N PRO A 13 15.37 -2.20 -4.68
CA PRO A 13 15.56 -0.81 -5.10
C PRO A 13 14.91 0.20 -4.15
N PHE A 14 13.74 -0.13 -3.60
CA PHE A 14 13.05 0.69 -2.61
C PHE A 14 13.84 0.80 -1.30
N GLN A 15 14.32 -0.33 -0.77
CA GLN A 15 15.13 -0.35 0.45
C GLN A 15 16.44 0.41 0.26
N LYS A 16 17.10 0.31 -0.90
CA LYS A 16 18.33 1.06 -1.18
C LYS A 16 18.15 2.57 -1.15
N LEU A 17 16.97 3.07 -1.48
CA LEU A 17 16.62 4.49 -1.35
C LEU A 17 16.46 4.90 0.12
N LEU A 18 15.93 4.02 0.98
CA LEU A 18 15.88 4.24 2.43
C LEU A 18 17.21 3.96 3.15
N GLY A 19 18.09 3.14 2.57
CA GLY A 19 19.29 2.61 3.20
C GLY A 19 20.37 3.63 3.58
N HIS A 20 20.21 4.90 3.16
CA HIS A 20 20.95 6.02 3.77
C HIS A 20 20.67 6.19 5.26
N ASN A 21 19.53 5.67 5.74
CA ASN A 21 19.12 5.62 7.15
C ASN A 21 18.77 4.17 7.55
N PRO A 22 19.75 3.30 7.87
CA PRO A 22 19.53 1.86 8.05
C PRO A 22 18.43 1.52 9.06
N LYS A 23 18.40 2.19 10.22
CA LYS A 23 17.36 1.98 11.23
C LYS A 23 15.95 2.31 10.73
N VAL A 24 15.82 3.35 9.90
CA VAL A 24 14.54 3.73 9.29
C VAL A 24 14.14 2.68 8.27
N MET A 25 15.07 2.27 7.40
CA MET A 25 14.84 1.21 6.41
C MET A 25 14.38 -0.10 7.05
N GLU A 26 15.03 -0.52 8.14
CA GLU A 26 14.71 -1.74 8.88
C GLU A 26 13.30 -1.67 9.50
N ALA A 27 13.01 -0.61 10.26
CA ALA A 27 11.69 -0.44 10.88
C ALA A 27 10.57 -0.33 9.84
N TRP A 28 10.83 0.40 8.75
CA TRP A 28 9.88 0.56 7.64
C TRP A 28 9.60 -0.77 6.93
N SER A 29 10.65 -1.55 6.64
CA SER A 29 10.52 -2.88 6.03
C SER A 29 9.81 -3.85 6.97
N SER A 30 10.11 -3.80 8.27
CA SER A 30 9.46 -4.64 9.28
C SER A 30 7.96 -4.40 9.34
N LEU A 31 7.52 -3.14 9.33
CA LEU A 31 6.09 -2.83 9.34
C LEU A 31 5.41 -3.28 8.03
N GLY A 32 6.07 -3.12 6.89
CA GLY A 32 5.58 -3.62 5.60
C GLY A 32 5.38 -5.14 5.63
N ASN A 33 6.38 -5.88 6.09
CA ASN A 33 6.33 -7.34 6.17
C ASN A 33 5.22 -7.84 7.10
N VAL A 34 5.02 -7.19 8.26
CA VAL A 34 3.92 -7.52 9.19
C VAL A 34 2.56 -7.28 8.52
N LEU A 35 2.44 -6.18 7.78
CA LEU A 35 1.19 -5.79 7.16
C LEU A 35 0.87 -6.60 5.89
N GLU A 36 1.84 -7.11 5.14
CA GLU A 36 1.61 -7.79 3.85
C GLU A 36 1.13 -9.25 3.97
N VAL A 37 1.38 -9.92 5.09
CA VAL A 37 1.02 -11.34 5.31
C VAL A 37 -0.41 -11.52 5.82
N ASP A 38 -0.92 -12.76 5.85
CA ASP A 38 -2.24 -13.06 6.44
C ASP A 38 -2.25 -12.75 7.96
N ASP A 39 -3.33 -12.10 8.42
CA ASP A 39 -3.67 -11.97 9.85
C ASP A 39 -5.20 -11.83 10.01
N LEU A 40 -5.72 -10.69 10.50
CA LEU A 40 -7.18 -10.46 10.55
C LEU A 40 -7.77 -10.25 9.15
N LEU A 41 -6.94 -9.75 8.23
CA LEU A 41 -7.23 -9.63 6.81
C LEU A 41 -6.32 -10.56 5.99
N SER A 42 -6.85 -11.16 4.93
CA SER A 42 -6.06 -11.96 4.01
C SER A 42 -5.08 -11.11 3.20
N SER A 43 -3.91 -11.68 2.94
CA SER A 43 -2.89 -11.12 2.03
C SER A 43 -3.45 -10.83 0.64
N ASP A 44 -4.37 -11.67 0.14
CA ASP A 44 -5.08 -11.43 -1.13
C ASP A 44 -5.89 -10.13 -1.10
N LEU A 45 -6.68 -9.88 -0.04
CA LEU A 45 -7.44 -8.64 0.11
C LEU A 45 -6.51 -7.44 0.15
N LYS A 46 -5.45 -7.54 0.95
CA LYS A 46 -4.45 -6.48 1.10
C LYS A 46 -3.73 -6.18 -0.22
N GLU A 47 -3.44 -7.20 -1.02
CA GLU A 47 -2.84 -7.03 -2.34
C GLU A 47 -3.79 -6.29 -3.30
N GLN A 48 -5.09 -6.60 -3.29
CA GLN A 48 -6.06 -5.85 -4.10
C GLN A 48 -6.13 -4.37 -3.69
N VAL A 49 -6.14 -4.10 -2.38
CA VAL A 49 -6.09 -2.73 -1.84
C VAL A 49 -4.80 -2.02 -2.27
N ARG A 50 -3.64 -2.68 -2.18
CA ARG A 50 -2.34 -2.13 -2.59
C ARG A 50 -2.35 -1.75 -4.07
N ARG A 51 -2.87 -2.63 -4.94
CA ARG A 51 -2.99 -2.40 -6.38
C ARG A 51 -3.90 -1.21 -6.70
N ALA A 52 -5.02 -1.08 -5.98
CA ALA A 52 -5.96 0.03 -6.16
C ALA A 52 -5.30 1.38 -5.81
N LEU A 53 -4.63 1.45 -4.67
CA LEU A 53 -3.87 2.64 -4.27
C LEU A 53 -2.78 3.01 -5.30
N ALA A 54 -2.08 2.01 -5.84
CA ALA A 54 -0.99 2.23 -6.79
C ALA A 54 -1.44 2.88 -8.10
N GLN A 55 -2.70 2.71 -8.50
CA GLN A 55 -3.24 3.36 -9.70
C GLN A 55 -3.33 4.88 -9.57
N SER A 56 -3.44 5.41 -8.34
CA SER A 56 -3.63 6.84 -8.09
C SER A 56 -2.42 7.51 -7.41
N ASN A 57 -1.60 6.77 -6.66
CA ASN A 57 -0.48 7.34 -5.90
C ASN A 57 0.77 7.69 -6.74
N GLY A 58 0.77 7.40 -8.05
CA GLY A 58 1.86 7.80 -8.96
C GLY A 58 3.19 7.06 -8.76
N CYS A 59 3.20 5.92 -8.06
CA CYS A 59 4.39 5.06 -7.93
C CYS A 59 4.43 4.04 -9.07
N GLU A 60 5.22 4.30 -10.12
CA GLU A 60 5.30 3.40 -11.28
C GLU A 60 5.88 2.02 -10.90
N TYR A 61 6.88 1.96 -10.01
CA TYR A 61 7.37 0.70 -9.43
C TYR A 61 6.26 -0.12 -8.76
N CYS A 62 5.38 0.52 -8.00
CA CYS A 62 4.30 -0.14 -7.27
C CYS A 62 3.16 -0.55 -8.21
N LYS A 63 2.90 0.25 -9.24
CA LYS A 63 1.89 0.03 -10.27
C LYS A 63 2.25 -1.11 -11.21
N ALA A 64 3.54 -1.37 -11.41
CA ALA A 64 4.04 -2.52 -12.18
C ALA A 64 3.60 -3.87 -11.61
N LYS A 65 3.27 -3.94 -10.32
CA LYS A 65 2.66 -5.12 -9.68
C LYS A 65 1.19 -5.36 -10.08
N GLY A 66 0.66 -4.62 -11.06
CA GLY A 66 -0.64 -4.87 -11.69
C GLY A 66 -1.81 -4.06 -11.12
N LYS A 67 -2.96 -4.22 -11.79
CA LYS A 67 -4.26 -3.67 -11.38
C LYS A 67 -4.99 -4.65 -10.46
N PRO A 68 -5.94 -4.18 -9.62
CA PRO A 68 -6.82 -5.08 -8.88
C PRO A 68 -7.47 -6.09 -9.82
N ASP A 69 -7.58 -7.35 -9.40
CA ASP A 69 -8.20 -8.43 -10.14
C ASP A 69 -9.66 -8.59 -9.69
N PRO A 70 -10.65 -8.16 -10.51
CA PRO A 70 -12.06 -8.23 -10.10
C PRO A 70 -12.57 -9.66 -9.92
N ASN A 71 -11.89 -10.68 -10.45
CA ASN A 71 -12.35 -12.07 -10.37
C ASN A 71 -12.19 -12.67 -8.97
N VAL A 72 -11.35 -12.08 -8.13
CA VAL A 72 -11.14 -12.53 -6.74
C VAL A 72 -11.96 -11.73 -5.73
N PHE A 73 -12.81 -10.81 -6.17
CA PHE A 73 -13.53 -9.92 -5.27
C PHE A 73 -14.71 -10.63 -4.62
N ASP A 74 -14.65 -10.77 -3.30
CA ASP A 74 -15.80 -11.00 -2.45
C ASP A 74 -16.35 -9.66 -1.90
N GLU A 75 -17.33 -9.73 -0.99
CA GLU A 75 -17.91 -8.55 -0.36
C GLU A 75 -16.85 -7.72 0.39
N LYS A 76 -15.99 -8.36 1.19
CA LYS A 76 -14.95 -7.67 1.97
C LYS A 76 -13.91 -7.01 1.08
N ILE A 77 -13.42 -7.71 0.07
CA ILE A 77 -12.45 -7.16 -0.90
C ILE A 77 -13.07 -5.97 -1.64
N SER A 78 -14.33 -6.08 -2.07
CA SER A 78 -15.03 -4.99 -2.74
C SER A 78 -15.13 -3.74 -1.85
N VAL A 79 -15.50 -3.90 -0.58
CA VAL A 79 -15.61 -2.78 0.38
C VAL A 79 -14.22 -2.20 0.68
N ALA A 80 -13.20 -3.03 0.90
CA ALA A 80 -11.84 -2.56 1.19
C ALA A 80 -11.22 -1.79 0.02
N VAL A 81 -11.35 -2.31 -1.21
CA VAL A 81 -10.86 -1.66 -2.43
C VAL A 81 -11.62 -0.37 -2.68
N GLY A 82 -12.96 -0.38 -2.58
CA GLY A 82 -13.78 0.82 -2.72
C GLY A 82 -13.42 1.89 -1.69
N PHE A 83 -13.20 1.50 -0.43
CA PHE A 83 -12.75 2.41 0.61
C PHE A 83 -11.37 3.01 0.29
N ALA A 84 -10.41 2.19 -0.15
CA ALA A 84 -9.08 2.66 -0.53
C ALA A 84 -9.11 3.68 -1.68
N GLU A 85 -9.97 3.48 -2.68
CA GLU A 85 -10.18 4.43 -3.77
C GLU A 85 -10.82 5.75 -3.29
N VAL A 86 -11.74 5.68 -2.34
CA VAL A 86 -12.37 6.88 -1.77
C VAL A 86 -11.35 7.64 -0.90
N PHE A 87 -10.59 6.92 -0.07
CA PHE A 87 -9.53 7.47 0.78
C PHE A 87 -8.51 8.28 -0.02
N ILE A 88 -8.03 7.73 -1.13
CA ILE A 88 -7.04 8.41 -1.97
C ILE A 88 -7.65 9.62 -2.70
N LYS A 89 -8.87 9.50 -3.25
CA LYS A 89 -9.58 10.58 -3.94
C LYS A 89 -9.90 11.74 -3.00
N GLN A 90 -10.27 11.44 -1.76
CA GLN A 90 -10.62 12.44 -0.74
C GLN A 90 -9.44 12.84 0.15
N LYS A 91 -8.21 12.36 -0.14
CA LYS A 91 -6.99 12.65 0.62
C LYS A 91 -7.16 12.41 2.12
N GLY A 92 -7.82 11.32 2.48
CA GLY A 92 -8.09 10.93 3.87
C GLY A 92 -9.25 11.67 4.56
N ASN A 93 -9.93 12.61 3.89
CA ASN A 93 -11.10 13.27 4.45
C ASN A 93 -12.36 12.40 4.29
N ILE A 94 -12.50 11.38 5.13
CA ILE A 94 -13.57 10.38 5.05
C ILE A 94 -14.81 10.83 5.84
N SER A 95 -15.99 10.79 5.21
CA SER A 95 -17.27 11.05 5.90
C SER A 95 -17.72 9.90 6.80
N GLN A 96 -18.55 10.21 7.80
CA GLN A 96 -19.13 9.18 8.69
C GLN A 96 -19.89 8.09 7.91
N SER A 97 -20.64 8.48 6.87
CA SER A 97 -21.38 7.52 6.03
C SER A 97 -20.47 6.49 5.34
N ILE A 98 -19.26 6.88 4.93
CA ILE A 98 -18.29 5.94 4.35
C ILE A 98 -17.76 5.01 5.44
N LEU A 99 -17.44 5.54 6.62
CA LEU A 99 -16.99 4.73 7.75
C LEU A 99 -18.05 3.71 8.17
N ASP A 100 -19.32 4.10 8.14
CA ASP A 100 -20.43 3.22 8.48
C ASP A 100 -20.50 2.05 7.49
N VAL A 101 -20.31 2.28 6.18
CA VAL A 101 -20.25 1.18 5.20
C VAL A 101 -19.13 0.18 5.55
N VAL A 102 -17.94 0.65 5.90
CA VAL A 102 -16.83 -0.23 6.30
C VAL A 102 -17.19 -1.03 7.56
N LYS A 103 -17.82 -0.39 8.55
CA LYS A 103 -18.24 -1.05 9.81
C LYS A 103 -19.28 -2.16 9.62
N HIS A 104 -20.03 -2.18 8.52
CA HIS A 104 -20.97 -3.28 8.25
C HIS A 104 -20.26 -4.56 7.82
N SER A 105 -19.07 -4.45 7.22
CA SER A 105 -18.33 -5.59 6.67
C SER A 105 -17.11 -5.99 7.51
N PHE A 106 -16.63 -5.12 8.40
CA PHE A 106 -15.41 -5.33 9.19
C PHE A 106 -15.63 -5.09 10.68
N SER A 107 -15.00 -5.92 11.51
CA SER A 107 -14.83 -5.67 12.95
C SER A 107 -13.87 -4.51 13.22
N GLU A 108 -13.89 -3.95 14.43
CA GLU A 108 -12.99 -2.85 14.81
C GLU A 108 -11.50 -3.24 14.68
N ALA A 109 -11.16 -4.51 14.96
CA ALA A 109 -9.81 -5.02 14.83
C ALA A 109 -9.37 -5.10 13.36
N GLU A 110 -10.22 -5.63 12.48
CA GLU A 110 -9.98 -5.66 11.03
C GLU A 110 -9.91 -4.25 10.44
N MET A 111 -10.74 -3.32 10.91
CA MET A 111 -10.68 -1.91 10.50
C MET A 111 -9.36 -1.27 10.89
N SER A 112 -8.88 -1.52 12.11
CA SER A 112 -7.58 -1.04 12.57
C SER A 112 -6.46 -1.52 11.65
N GLU A 113 -6.47 -2.80 11.28
CA GLU A 113 -5.50 -3.37 10.34
C GLU A 113 -5.65 -2.76 8.93
N LEU A 114 -6.87 -2.68 8.40
CA LEU A 114 -7.15 -2.13 7.07
C LEU A 114 -6.66 -0.68 6.96
N PHE A 115 -6.95 0.14 7.96
CA PHE A 115 -6.57 1.56 7.97
C PHE A 115 -5.06 1.72 8.11
N ALA A 116 -4.41 0.93 8.97
CA ALA A 116 -2.96 0.91 9.08
C ALA A 116 -2.32 0.50 7.74
N PHE A 117 -2.84 -0.54 7.09
CA PHE A 117 -2.40 -1.02 5.79
C PHE A 117 -2.53 0.06 4.71
N ILE A 118 -3.70 0.70 4.60
CA ILE A 118 -3.96 1.75 3.60
C ILE A 118 -3.05 2.97 3.82
N CYS A 119 -2.93 3.44 5.06
CA CYS A 119 -2.09 4.60 5.37
C CYS A 119 -0.62 4.31 5.08
N PHE A 120 -0.11 3.15 5.54
CA PHE A 120 1.28 2.80 5.36
C PHE A 120 1.61 2.49 3.90
N THR A 121 0.76 1.76 3.19
CA THR A 121 0.89 1.54 1.74
C THR A 121 0.85 2.85 0.96
N THR A 122 0.01 3.82 1.34
CA THR A 122 0.03 5.15 0.74
C THR A 122 1.37 5.85 0.97
N ALA A 123 1.90 5.81 2.19
CA ALA A 123 3.22 6.37 2.50
C ALA A 123 4.35 5.70 1.67
N GLN A 124 4.31 4.37 1.54
CA GLN A 124 5.23 3.61 0.71
C GLN A 124 5.18 4.06 -0.76
N GLN A 125 3.98 4.14 -1.32
CA GLN A 125 3.79 4.51 -2.73
C GLN A 125 4.19 5.98 -2.97
N TYR A 126 3.85 6.90 -2.06
CA TYR A 126 4.33 8.28 -2.13
C TYR A 126 5.84 8.38 -2.03
N PHE A 127 6.49 7.60 -1.17
CA PHE A 127 7.95 7.59 -1.13
C PHE A 127 8.55 7.09 -2.45
N GLY A 128 8.02 6.00 -3.01
CA GLY A 128 8.47 5.48 -4.31
C GLY A 128 8.26 6.49 -5.45
N SER A 129 7.10 7.14 -5.49
CA SER A 129 6.78 8.19 -6.46
C SER A 129 7.69 9.41 -6.32
N LEU A 130 7.88 9.90 -5.08
CA LEU A 130 8.78 11.00 -4.76
C LEU A 130 10.18 10.70 -5.23
N MET A 131 10.67 9.48 -5.00
CA MET A 131 12.01 9.08 -5.44
C MET A 131 12.12 8.82 -6.94
N LYS A 132 11.03 8.92 -7.70
CA LYS A 132 10.94 8.53 -9.12
C LYS A 132 11.44 7.11 -9.34
N LEU A 133 11.05 6.20 -8.45
CA LEU A 133 11.42 4.80 -8.55
C LEU A 133 10.65 4.18 -9.72
N GLU A 134 11.39 3.81 -10.75
CA GLU A 134 10.87 3.16 -11.95
C GLU A 134 10.68 1.66 -11.71
N ALA A 135 9.77 1.05 -12.48
CA ALA A 135 9.66 -0.39 -12.54
C ALA A 135 10.96 -0.99 -13.07
N VAL A 136 11.42 -2.09 -12.48
CA VAL A 136 12.52 -2.85 -13.06
C VAL A 136 11.89 -3.74 -14.14
N GLU A 137 12.20 -3.49 -15.41
CA GLU A 137 11.85 -4.43 -16.48
C GLU A 137 12.61 -5.73 -16.22
N GLU A 138 11.90 -6.82 -15.96
CA GLU A 138 12.48 -8.16 -16.11
C GLU A 138 12.81 -8.33 -17.59
N ARG A 139 14.11 -8.42 -17.90
CA ARG A 139 14.61 -8.81 -19.22
C ARG A 139 14.64 -10.31 -19.36
#